data_AF-A0AAX6H575-F1
#
_entry.id   AF-A0AAX6H575-F1
#
_cell.length_a   1.000
_cell.length_b   1.000
_cell.length_c   1.000
_cell.angle_alpha   90.00
_cell.angle_beta   90.00
_cell.angle_gamma   90.00
#
_symmetry.space_group_name_H-M   'P 1'
#
loop_
_entity.id
_entity.type
_entity.pdbx_description
1 polymer ?
#
loop_
_entity_poly.entity_id
_entity_poly.type
_entity_poly.pdbx_seq_one_letter_code
_entity_poly.pdbx_strand_id
1 'polypeptide(L)'
;MISHFLRIWAFPLVPYSLQDSENNIEVVSLLDASSPSTIVGSISLSCHVEDPIETEMSFSRRVLALVDYDGDGKLTYSEFTDLISAFGNQVAASKKEELFKQADKNEDGAVDIDELAILLAIQQEEESLISSCPVCGETLGKFDKMNDMIHLTLCFDEGTGNQIMTGGFLTDKQASDGWILKLSEWTHFSSYDIGLKSGSSASHILVFDRRTKRLVEEIIDGKIILSMRAMYQSKVGLTLIDAGAKDILQSLSEKQGRKMSSLESVKDIPKFIEVFKDQVNIDEAKYPIEHFKTFNEFFIRELKPGARPIAQKERDEIAICAADCRLTAFKSVDDSLRFWIKGRKFSIQGLLGSDSCSSIFSDGSLVIFRLAPQDYHRFHVPVSGIVESFVEIPGCLYTVNPIAVNSKYCNVFTENKRVVSIISTSEFGKVAFVAIGATMVGSITFTRDKGDYVHKGDEFGYFSFGGSTVICVFEKDAIQIDEDLIANSERSLETLVTMGMSLGVSKKKKQAEMPRLENCKLEE
;
A
#
# COMPACT_ATOMS: atom_id res chain seq x y z
N MET A 1 -6.44 32.83 -6.17
CA MET A 1 -7.86 32.39 -6.21
C MET A 1 -8.14 31.30 -5.17
N ILE A 2 -7.53 31.41 -3.97
CA ILE A 2 -7.72 30.50 -2.82
C ILE A 2 -8.07 31.30 -1.55
N SER A 3 -8.05 32.63 -1.58
CA SER A 3 -8.43 33.50 -0.44
C SER A 3 -9.91 33.88 -0.39
N HIS A 4 -10.75 33.36 -1.30
CA HIS A 4 -12.20 33.65 -1.33
C HIS A 4 -13.09 32.49 -0.86
N PHE A 5 -12.53 31.30 -0.63
CA PHE A 5 -13.31 30.13 -0.15
C PHE A 5 -13.40 30.04 1.39
N LEU A 6 -12.60 30.80 2.13
CA LEU A 6 -12.54 30.77 3.60
C LEU A 6 -13.51 31.76 4.30
N ARG A 7 -14.52 32.30 3.60
CA ARG A 7 -15.47 33.27 4.17
C ARG A 7 -16.91 32.77 4.34
N ILE A 8 -17.21 31.51 4.02
CA ILE A 8 -18.61 31.00 4.06
C ILE A 8 -18.92 30.20 5.34
N TRP A 9 -17.93 29.91 6.20
CA TRP A 9 -18.15 29.17 7.46
C TRP A 9 -17.70 29.95 8.71
N ALA A 10 -18.05 31.23 8.78
CA ALA A 10 -17.99 31.98 10.03
C ALA A 10 -19.38 31.98 10.67
N PHE A 11 -19.70 30.95 11.45
CA PHE A 11 -20.78 31.05 12.43
C PHE A 11 -20.25 31.78 13.66
N PRO A 12 -20.92 32.85 14.14
CA PRO A 12 -20.54 33.48 15.40
C PRO A 12 -20.84 32.53 16.55
N LEU A 13 -19.82 32.25 17.38
CA LEU A 13 -19.99 31.59 18.68
C LEU A 13 -20.95 32.45 19.54
N VAL A 14 -22.18 31.99 19.72
CA VAL A 14 -23.13 32.55 20.69
C VAL A 14 -22.76 31.97 22.07
N PRO A 15 -22.76 32.78 23.16
CA PRO A 15 -22.35 32.30 24.47
C PRO A 15 -23.39 31.30 25.01
N TYR A 16 -22.99 30.05 25.20
CA TYR A 16 -23.84 29.05 25.85
C TYR A 16 -23.93 29.34 27.36
N SER A 17 -25.16 29.56 27.81
CA SER A 17 -25.55 29.52 29.23
C SER A 17 -25.51 28.07 29.70
N LEU A 18 -24.78 27.81 30.78
CA LEU A 18 -24.79 26.54 31.52
C LEU A 18 -26.22 26.24 31.99
N GLN A 19 -26.90 25.32 31.31
CA GLN A 19 -28.11 24.68 31.81
C GLN A 19 -28.12 23.21 31.38
N ASP A 20 -28.38 22.36 32.37
CA ASP A 20 -28.22 20.91 32.46
C ASP A 20 -28.56 20.11 31.19
N SER A 21 -27.60 19.26 30.81
CA SER A 21 -27.59 18.43 29.61
C SER A 21 -28.22 17.05 29.85
N GLU A 22 -29.38 16.79 29.26
CA GLU A 22 -29.73 15.43 28.84
C GLU A 22 -30.39 15.32 27.46
N ASN A 23 -30.85 16.38 26.78
CA ASN A 23 -31.45 16.23 25.44
C ASN A 23 -31.41 17.51 24.58
N ASN A 24 -30.23 18.01 24.20
CA ASN A 24 -30.12 19.05 23.18
C ASN A 24 -29.71 18.44 21.84
N ILE A 25 -30.67 17.83 21.14
CA ILE A 25 -30.54 17.45 19.73
C ILE A 25 -31.19 18.56 18.91
N GLU A 26 -30.39 19.36 18.19
CA GLU A 26 -30.87 20.41 17.30
C GLU A 26 -30.92 19.88 15.85
N VAL A 27 -32.10 19.89 15.24
CA VAL A 27 -32.31 19.32 13.88
C VAL A 27 -32.41 20.44 12.84
N VAL A 28 -31.43 20.51 11.94
CA VAL A 28 -31.33 21.47 10.83
C VAL A 28 -31.78 20.81 9.53
N SER A 29 -32.77 21.39 8.85
CA SER A 29 -33.24 20.89 7.55
C SER A 29 -32.31 21.30 6.41
N LEU A 30 -31.90 20.34 5.57
CA LEU A 30 -31.13 20.56 4.35
C LEU A 30 -32.08 20.89 3.20
N LEU A 31 -31.85 21.99 2.50
CA LEU A 31 -32.68 22.45 1.38
C LEU A 31 -32.03 22.11 0.02
N ASP A 32 -32.86 21.82 -0.98
CA ASP A 32 -32.43 21.63 -2.37
C ASP A 32 -31.82 22.94 -2.91
N ALA A 33 -30.61 22.87 -3.48
CA ALA A 33 -29.94 24.01 -4.11
C ALA A 33 -30.74 24.57 -5.32
N SER A 34 -31.63 23.76 -5.89
CA SER A 34 -32.50 24.10 -7.03
C SER A 34 -33.83 24.72 -6.61
N SER A 35 -34.25 24.51 -5.36
CA SER A 35 -35.51 24.99 -4.80
C SER A 35 -35.36 25.25 -3.31
N PRO A 36 -35.26 26.53 -2.87
CA PRO A 36 -35.04 26.89 -1.47
C PRO A 36 -36.23 26.57 -0.54
N SER A 37 -37.29 25.94 -1.03
CA SER A 37 -38.45 25.49 -0.25
C SER A 37 -38.56 23.98 -0.11
N THR A 38 -37.72 23.22 -0.82
CA THR A 38 -37.76 21.76 -0.81
C THR A 38 -36.70 21.22 0.17
N ILE A 39 -37.15 20.59 1.25
CA ILE A 39 -36.25 19.93 2.21
C ILE A 39 -35.84 18.57 1.63
N VAL A 40 -34.54 18.36 1.43
CA VAL A 40 -33.93 17.14 0.88
C VAL A 40 -33.32 16.23 1.96
N GLY A 41 -33.26 16.70 3.20
CA GLY A 41 -32.79 15.91 4.34
C GLY A 41 -32.77 16.74 5.63
N SER A 42 -32.26 16.16 6.71
CA SER A 42 -32.04 16.86 7.98
C SER A 42 -30.76 16.38 8.66
N ILE A 43 -30.04 17.29 9.29
CA ILE A 43 -28.86 17.04 10.13
C ILE A 43 -29.27 17.27 11.58
N SER A 44 -28.92 16.36 12.47
CA SER A 44 -29.15 16.54 13.92
C SER A 44 -27.81 16.73 14.62
N LEU A 45 -27.71 17.75 15.48
CA LEU A 45 -26.51 18.11 16.24
C LEU A 45 -26.78 17.94 17.73
N SER A 46 -25.94 17.18 18.44
CA SER A 46 -25.96 17.09 19.89
C SER A 46 -24.59 17.39 20.48
N CYS A 47 -24.58 18.04 21.64
CA CYS A 47 -23.38 18.36 22.40
C CYS A 47 -23.51 17.76 23.81
N HIS A 48 -22.52 16.95 24.20
CA HIS A 48 -22.35 16.46 25.57
C HIS A 48 -21.07 17.06 26.16
N VAL A 49 -21.13 17.48 27.41
CA VAL A 49 -19.99 18.01 28.17
C VAL A 49 -19.52 16.89 29.09
N GLU A 50 -18.35 16.32 28.83
CA GLU A 50 -17.70 15.34 29.72
C GLU A 50 -16.87 16.05 30.81
N ASP A 51 -16.78 15.44 31.99
CA ASP A 51 -15.94 15.90 33.10
C ASP A 51 -14.45 15.82 32.68
N PRO A 52 -13.65 16.89 32.85
CA PRO A 52 -12.21 16.87 32.53
C PRO A 52 -11.45 15.72 33.16
N ILE A 53 -11.79 15.33 34.40
CA ILE A 53 -11.11 14.23 35.11
C ILE A 53 -11.46 12.89 34.48
N GLU A 54 -12.72 12.70 34.09
CA GLU A 54 -13.17 11.49 33.39
C GLU A 54 -12.57 11.41 31.98
N THR A 55 -12.41 12.56 31.32
CA THR A 55 -11.75 12.68 30.01
C THR A 55 -10.27 12.28 30.10
N GLU A 56 -9.55 12.77 31.10
CA GLU A 56 -8.14 12.43 31.36
C GLU A 56 -7.95 10.98 31.81
N MET A 57 -8.84 10.47 32.66
CA MET A 57 -8.84 9.05 33.04
C MET A 57 -9.12 8.16 31.83
N SER A 58 -10.13 8.50 31.02
CA SER A 58 -10.43 7.76 29.79
C SER A 58 -9.25 7.78 28.82
N PHE A 59 -8.55 8.92 28.70
CA PHE A 59 -7.33 9.06 27.92
C PHE A 59 -6.22 8.17 28.46
N SER A 60 -6.00 8.17 29.76
CA SER A 60 -4.98 7.33 30.41
C SER A 60 -5.29 5.84 30.28
N ARG A 61 -6.58 5.44 30.35
CA ARG A 61 -7.01 4.07 30.05
C ARG A 61 -6.68 3.65 28.62
N ARG A 62 -6.96 4.54 27.66
CA ARG A 62 -6.65 4.31 26.25
C ARG A 62 -5.14 4.20 26.05
N VAL A 63 -4.35 5.08 26.65
CA VAL A 63 -2.89 5.08 26.52
C VAL A 63 -2.27 3.81 27.13
N LEU A 64 -2.72 3.41 28.33
CA LEU A 64 -2.22 2.23 29.01
C LEU A 64 -2.52 0.94 28.22
N ALA A 65 -3.76 0.81 27.72
CA ALA A 65 -4.17 -0.33 26.90
C ALA A 65 -3.39 -0.49 25.58
N LEU A 66 -2.66 0.55 25.14
CA LEU A 66 -1.88 0.50 23.92
C LEU A 66 -0.43 0.01 24.15
N VAL A 67 0.11 0.03 25.37
CA VAL A 67 1.50 -0.41 25.69
C VAL A 67 1.55 -1.56 26.70
N ASP A 68 0.44 -1.86 27.36
CA ASP A 68 0.27 -3.04 28.21
C ASP A 68 0.20 -4.30 27.32
N TYR A 69 1.33 -4.99 27.14
CA TYR A 69 1.45 -6.10 26.19
C TYR A 69 0.88 -7.40 26.72
N ASP A 70 0.87 -7.60 28.04
CA ASP A 70 0.36 -8.81 28.68
C ASP A 70 -1.09 -8.66 29.17
N GLY A 71 -1.64 -7.44 29.12
CA GLY A 71 -3.04 -7.13 29.41
C GLY A 71 -3.36 -7.17 30.89
N ASP A 72 -2.36 -6.98 31.75
CA ASP A 72 -2.51 -7.07 33.21
C ASP A 72 -3.01 -5.77 33.85
N GLY A 73 -3.14 -4.70 33.06
CA GLY A 73 -3.61 -3.38 33.49
C GLY A 73 -2.54 -2.52 34.15
N LYS A 74 -1.26 -2.91 34.05
CA LYS A 74 -0.10 -2.20 34.58
C LYS A 74 1.00 -2.10 33.54
N LEU A 75 1.94 -1.18 33.74
CA LEU A 75 3.10 -1.02 32.86
C LEU A 75 4.38 -1.39 33.58
N THR A 76 5.06 -2.42 33.07
CA THR A 76 6.44 -2.71 33.46
C THR A 76 7.38 -1.59 33.01
N TYR A 77 8.60 -1.54 33.56
CA TYR A 77 9.60 -0.56 33.15
C TYR A 77 9.90 -0.58 31.64
N SER A 78 9.81 -1.75 30.99
CA SER A 78 10.01 -1.89 29.55
C SER A 78 8.86 -1.22 28.77
N GLU A 79 7.62 -1.48 29.15
CA GLU A 79 6.42 -0.94 28.50
C GLU A 79 6.31 0.57 28.71
N PHE A 80 6.62 1.05 29.91
CA PHE A 80 6.70 2.46 30.21
C PHE A 80 7.79 3.18 29.39
N THR A 81 8.96 2.54 29.22
CA THR A 81 10.05 3.09 28.40
C THR A 81 9.67 3.20 26.93
N ASP A 82 8.90 2.23 26.42
CA ASP A 82 8.35 2.23 25.08
C ASP A 82 7.31 3.34 24.91
N LEU A 83 6.41 3.51 25.88
CA LEU A 83 5.41 4.57 25.91
C LEU A 83 6.02 5.97 25.79
N ILE A 84 7.02 6.28 26.63
CA ILE A 84 7.70 7.60 26.61
C ILE A 84 8.41 7.84 25.27
N SER A 85 8.91 6.79 24.64
CA SER A 85 9.55 6.89 23.31
C SER A 85 8.52 7.11 22.19
N ALA A 86 7.34 6.48 22.30
CA ALA A 86 6.25 6.59 21.32
C ALA A 86 5.66 8.01 21.21
N PHE A 87 5.72 8.80 22.28
CA PHE A 87 5.30 10.21 22.28
C PHE A 87 6.29 11.17 21.61
N GLY A 88 7.33 10.65 20.94
CA GLY A 88 8.31 11.43 20.18
C GLY A 88 9.47 11.97 21.02
N ASN A 89 9.52 11.65 22.31
CA ASN A 89 10.53 12.18 23.21
C ASN A 89 11.74 11.24 23.36
N GLN A 90 12.86 11.64 22.76
CA GLN A 90 14.15 10.97 22.96
C GLN A 90 14.81 11.45 24.24
N VAL A 91 14.42 10.84 25.36
CA VAL A 91 14.97 11.15 26.68
C VAL A 91 16.12 10.20 27.03
N ALA A 92 17.17 10.69 27.68
CA ALA A 92 18.29 9.86 28.15
C ALA A 92 17.83 8.76 29.11
N ALA A 93 18.50 7.60 29.11
CA ALA A 93 18.12 6.43 29.90
C ALA A 93 17.94 6.75 31.41
N SER A 94 18.81 7.59 31.97
CA SER A 94 18.73 8.00 33.38
C SER A 94 17.46 8.79 33.71
N LYS A 95 16.94 9.59 32.77
CA LYS A 95 15.73 10.40 32.97
C LYS A 95 14.47 9.55 32.78
N LYS A 96 14.53 8.45 32.01
CA LYS A 96 13.43 7.46 31.92
C LYS A 96 13.27 6.67 33.22
N GLU A 97 14.38 6.25 33.83
CA GLU A 97 14.37 5.62 35.16
C GLU A 97 13.79 6.54 36.24
N GLU A 98 14.12 7.84 36.17
CA GLU A 98 13.57 8.84 37.09
C GLU A 98 12.06 9.03 36.90
N LEU A 99 11.59 9.15 35.65
CA LEU A 99 10.16 9.27 35.34
C LEU A 99 9.37 8.03 35.75
N PHE A 100 9.93 6.83 35.56
CA PHE A 100 9.30 5.59 36.01
C PHE A 100 9.14 5.56 37.53
N LYS A 101 10.18 5.94 38.28
CA LYS A 101 10.10 6.05 39.75
C LYS A 101 9.15 7.12 40.25
N GLN A 102 8.94 8.18 39.46
CA GLN A 102 7.94 9.21 39.79
C GLN A 102 6.51 8.72 39.52
N ALA A 103 6.34 7.82 38.55
CA ALA A 103 5.07 7.23 38.19
C ALA A 103 4.67 6.11 39.17
N ASP A 104 5.57 5.18 39.47
CA ASP A 104 5.40 4.08 40.43
C ASP A 104 5.41 4.63 41.87
N LYS A 105 4.27 5.15 42.32
CA LYS A 105 4.12 5.79 43.63
C LYS A 105 4.03 4.78 44.77
N ASN A 106 3.53 3.59 44.46
CA ASN A 106 3.36 2.53 45.43
C ASN A 106 4.62 1.63 45.56
N GLU A 107 5.64 1.86 44.72
CA GLU A 107 6.91 1.14 44.63
C GLU A 107 6.74 -0.37 44.39
N ASP A 108 5.68 -0.77 43.68
CA ASP A 108 5.38 -2.17 43.36
C ASP A 108 6.13 -2.67 42.11
N GLY A 109 6.88 -1.78 41.44
CA GLY A 109 7.67 -2.08 40.26
C GLY A 109 6.88 -2.06 38.96
N ALA A 110 5.64 -1.56 38.97
CA ALA A 110 4.81 -1.34 37.81
C ALA A 110 4.04 0.00 37.95
N VAL A 111 3.52 0.51 36.84
CA VAL A 111 2.73 1.76 36.81
C VAL A 111 1.31 1.43 36.44
N ASP A 112 0.35 1.67 37.34
CA ASP A 112 -1.06 1.49 37.04
C ASP A 112 -1.70 2.70 36.35
N ILE A 113 -2.98 2.58 36.04
CA ILE A 113 -3.76 3.57 35.28
C ILE A 113 -3.91 4.91 36.01
N ASP A 114 -4.01 4.87 37.33
CA ASP A 114 -4.19 6.04 38.17
C ASP A 114 -2.83 6.73 38.35
N GLU A 115 -1.77 5.96 38.53
CA GLU A 115 -0.39 6.42 38.56
C GLU A 115 0.05 7.08 37.24
N LEU A 116 -0.29 6.46 36.10
CA LEU A 116 0.00 7.01 34.78
C LEU A 116 -0.78 8.30 34.51
N ALA A 117 -2.07 8.34 34.88
CA ALA A 117 -2.90 9.54 34.74
C ALA A 117 -2.30 10.72 35.53
N ILE A 118 -1.87 10.46 36.76
CA ILE A 118 -1.25 11.48 37.61
C ILE A 118 0.08 11.97 37.02
N LEU A 119 0.91 11.06 36.48
CA LEU A 119 2.16 11.46 35.82
C LEU A 119 1.90 12.38 34.61
N LEU A 120 0.95 12.02 33.75
CA LEU A 120 0.60 12.79 32.55
C LEU A 120 0.04 14.17 32.92
N ALA A 121 -0.78 14.25 33.97
CA ALA A 121 -1.30 15.52 34.48
C ALA A 121 -0.16 16.43 35.00
N ILE A 122 0.79 15.89 35.79
CA ILE A 122 1.91 16.67 36.35
C ILE A 122 2.85 17.15 35.25
N GLN A 123 3.16 16.30 34.26
CA GLN A 123 4.12 16.62 33.20
C GLN A 123 3.57 17.61 32.17
N GLN A 124 2.26 17.75 32.02
CA GLN A 124 1.66 18.80 31.18
C GLN A 124 1.92 20.23 31.70
N GLU A 125 2.35 20.39 32.96
CA GLU A 125 2.65 21.69 33.57
C GLU A 125 4.13 22.11 33.47
N GLU A 126 5.09 21.17 33.37
CA GLU A 126 6.53 21.48 33.44
C GLU A 126 7.33 21.25 32.12
N GLU A 127 7.11 20.16 31.36
CA GLU A 127 7.71 19.88 30.03
C GLU A 127 6.81 18.94 29.21
N SER A 128 6.40 19.29 27.98
CA SER A 128 5.45 18.46 27.22
C SER A 128 6.04 17.10 26.84
N LEU A 129 5.56 16.04 27.49
CA LEU A 129 5.95 14.66 27.17
C LEU A 129 5.48 14.20 25.77
N ILE A 130 4.52 14.91 25.19
CA ILE A 130 3.86 14.57 23.92
C ILE A 130 4.21 15.65 22.89
N SER A 131 5.17 15.36 22.02
CA SER A 131 5.60 16.28 20.95
C SER A 131 5.07 15.90 19.57
N SER A 132 4.44 14.73 19.44
CA SER A 132 3.81 14.27 18.19
C SER A 132 2.62 13.36 18.48
N CYS A 133 1.61 13.41 17.61
CA CYS A 133 0.43 12.55 17.65
C CYS A 133 0.89 11.14 17.29
N PRO A 134 0.71 10.17 18.20
CA PRO A 134 1.30 8.87 18.00
C PRO A 134 0.44 7.97 17.09
N VAL A 135 -0.76 8.41 16.69
CA VAL A 135 -1.64 7.72 15.73
C VAL A 135 -1.31 8.10 14.28
N CYS A 136 -1.15 9.40 13.97
CA CYS A 136 -0.94 9.86 12.59
C CYS A 136 0.42 10.52 12.34
N GLY A 137 1.25 10.68 13.37
CA GLY A 137 2.60 11.27 13.27
C GLY A 137 2.64 12.80 13.12
N GLU A 138 1.50 13.50 13.28
CA GLU A 138 1.46 14.97 13.25
C GLU A 138 2.22 15.59 14.43
N THR A 139 2.93 16.68 14.21
CA THR A 139 3.67 17.35 15.30
C THR A 139 2.72 18.14 16.19
N LEU A 140 2.70 17.84 17.49
CA LEU A 140 1.86 18.52 18.48
C LEU A 140 2.62 19.71 19.09
N GLY A 141 1.90 20.73 19.55
CA GLY A 141 2.49 21.96 20.10
C GLY A 141 2.68 23.10 19.09
N LYS A 142 2.20 22.98 17.85
CA LYS A 142 2.11 24.11 16.88
C LYS A 142 0.81 24.91 16.99
N PHE A 143 -0.26 24.33 17.54
CA PHE A 143 -1.58 24.95 17.69
C PHE A 143 -1.98 25.06 19.17
N ASP A 144 -3.14 25.66 19.44
CA ASP A 144 -3.72 25.78 20.80
C ASP A 144 -3.91 24.39 21.44
N LYS A 145 -3.67 24.26 22.76
CA LYS A 145 -3.69 23.01 23.53
C LYS A 145 -5.00 22.21 23.33
N MET A 146 -6.11 22.94 23.16
CA MET A 146 -7.42 22.33 22.94
C MET A 146 -7.54 21.64 21.58
N ASN A 147 -6.90 22.17 20.53
CA ASN A 147 -6.88 21.53 19.21
C ASN A 147 -6.01 20.28 19.19
N ASP A 148 -4.89 20.28 19.91
CA ASP A 148 -4.04 19.10 20.04
C ASP A 148 -4.78 17.97 20.78
N MET A 149 -5.55 18.30 21.81
CA MET A 149 -6.40 17.35 22.54
C MET A 149 -7.56 16.85 21.69
N ILE A 150 -8.24 17.72 20.92
CA ILE A 150 -9.30 17.33 19.98
C ILE A 150 -8.74 16.42 18.89
N HIS A 151 -7.57 16.75 18.34
CA HIS A 151 -6.89 15.94 17.33
C HIS A 151 -6.54 14.55 17.86
N LEU A 152 -5.95 14.48 19.06
CA LEU A 152 -5.67 13.20 19.73
C LEU A 152 -6.98 12.42 19.96
N THR A 153 -8.00 13.07 20.49
CA THR A 153 -9.30 12.44 20.77
C THR A 153 -9.95 11.90 19.50
N LEU A 154 -9.98 12.64 18.39
CA LEU A 154 -10.53 12.18 17.11
C LEU A 154 -9.69 11.10 16.44
N CYS A 155 -8.37 11.13 16.60
CA CYS A 155 -7.49 10.06 16.10
C CYS A 155 -7.70 8.76 16.88
N PHE A 156 -7.96 8.86 18.20
CA PHE A 156 -8.20 7.73 19.09
C PHE A 156 -9.67 7.24 19.13
N ASP A 157 -10.65 8.10 18.89
CA ASP A 157 -12.07 7.80 18.95
C ASP A 157 -12.65 7.48 17.56
N GLU A 158 -12.87 6.20 17.30
CA GLU A 158 -13.52 5.70 16.09
C GLU A 158 -14.82 4.93 16.42
N GLY A 159 -15.61 5.40 17.39
CA GLY A 159 -16.86 4.72 17.71
C GLY A 159 -17.81 5.40 18.70
N THR A 160 -18.57 6.41 18.24
CA THR A 160 -19.89 6.68 18.84
C THR A 160 -20.94 5.82 18.15
N GLY A 161 -21.45 4.84 18.88
CA GLY A 161 -22.55 3.97 18.46
C GLY A 161 -23.86 4.74 18.32
N ASN A 162 -24.19 5.14 17.10
CA ASN A 162 -25.53 5.09 16.47
C ASN A 162 -25.46 5.87 15.14
N GLN A 163 -25.55 5.12 14.04
CA GLN A 163 -25.78 5.52 12.66
C GLN A 163 -25.57 7.00 12.20
N ILE A 164 -24.57 7.10 11.33
CA ILE A 164 -24.42 8.00 10.15
C ILE A 164 -23.88 9.41 10.45
N MET A 165 -22.56 9.58 10.22
CA MET A 165 -22.04 10.23 9.00
C MET A 165 -20.59 9.76 8.70
N THR A 166 -20.50 8.96 7.62
CA THR A 166 -19.37 8.72 6.70
C THR A 166 -17.93 8.64 7.24
N GLY A 167 -17.61 7.51 7.87
CA GLY A 167 -16.27 6.91 7.90
C GLY A 167 -16.40 5.45 7.46
N GLY A 168 -15.91 5.13 6.26
CA GLY A 168 -16.32 3.93 5.52
C GLY A 168 -15.93 2.59 6.16
N PHE A 169 -16.94 1.84 6.58
CA PHE A 169 -16.88 0.40 6.81
C PHE A 169 -18.17 -0.23 6.28
N LEU A 170 -18.07 -1.34 5.56
CA LEU A 170 -19.22 -2.01 4.94
C LEU A 170 -19.73 -3.21 5.76
N THR A 171 -19.06 -3.59 6.86
CA THR A 171 -19.50 -4.72 7.71
C THR A 171 -19.08 -4.58 9.18
N ASP A 172 -19.88 -5.16 10.08
CA ASP A 172 -19.65 -5.19 11.54
C ASP A 172 -18.33 -5.88 11.94
N LYS A 173 -17.79 -6.76 11.08
CA LYS A 173 -16.51 -7.44 11.30
C LYS A 173 -15.30 -6.51 11.11
N GLN A 174 -15.39 -5.55 10.18
CA GLN A 174 -14.35 -4.54 10.00
C GLN A 174 -14.37 -3.49 11.13
N ALA A 175 -15.52 -3.29 11.75
CA ALA A 175 -15.67 -2.42 12.93
C ALA A 175 -15.16 -3.10 14.21
N SER A 176 -15.37 -4.42 14.38
CA SER A 176 -14.85 -5.16 15.56
C SER A 176 -13.33 -5.32 15.56
N ASP A 177 -12.71 -5.38 14.37
CA ASP A 177 -11.27 -5.59 14.21
C ASP A 177 -10.50 -4.25 14.05
N GLY A 178 -11.21 -3.12 13.96
CA GLY A 178 -10.64 -1.78 13.73
C GLY A 178 -9.80 -1.24 14.89
N TRP A 179 -10.17 -1.53 16.14
CA TRP A 179 -9.37 -1.11 17.30
C TRP A 179 -8.09 -1.95 17.44
N ILE A 180 -8.10 -3.24 17.07
CA ILE A 180 -6.90 -4.08 16.96
C ILE A 180 -5.99 -3.60 15.83
N LEU A 181 -6.57 -3.13 14.70
CA LEU A 181 -5.80 -2.52 13.62
C LEU A 181 -5.14 -1.20 14.05
N LYS A 182 -5.83 -0.34 14.80
CA LYS A 182 -5.26 0.89 15.37
C LYS A 182 -4.28 0.63 16.52
N LEU A 183 -4.50 -0.39 17.36
CA LEU A 183 -3.52 -0.86 18.34
C LEU A 183 -2.26 -1.40 17.64
N SER A 184 -2.42 -2.05 16.49
CA SER A 184 -1.32 -2.52 15.61
C SER A 184 -0.68 -1.40 14.78
N GLU A 185 -1.25 -0.20 14.73
CA GLU A 185 -0.56 0.98 14.21
C GLU A 185 0.30 1.65 15.32
N TRP A 186 0.01 1.41 16.61
CA TRP A 186 0.62 2.12 17.74
C TRP A 186 1.63 1.31 18.58
N THR A 187 1.33 0.04 18.92
CA THR A 187 2.27 -0.96 19.52
C THR A 187 3.47 -1.27 18.62
N HIS A 188 3.49 -0.64 17.46
CA HIS A 188 4.23 -0.95 16.26
C HIS A 188 4.96 0.29 15.75
N PHE A 189 5.15 1.34 16.56
CA PHE A 189 6.07 2.43 16.20
C PHE A 189 7.42 2.38 16.94
N SER A 190 7.48 1.80 18.16
CA SER A 190 8.73 1.69 18.94
C SER A 190 9.56 0.44 18.59
N SER A 191 8.91 -0.67 18.24
CA SER A 191 9.58 -1.93 17.86
C SER A 191 9.72 -2.13 16.34
N TYR A 192 9.35 -1.13 15.52
CA TYR A 192 9.32 -1.21 14.04
C TYR A 192 10.63 -0.97 13.31
N ASP A 193 11.68 -0.51 13.99
CA ASP A 193 13.02 -0.50 13.40
C ASP A 193 13.57 -1.94 13.19
N ILE A 194 12.95 -2.93 13.84
CA ILE A 194 13.30 -4.36 13.77
C ILE A 194 12.41 -5.11 12.74
N GLY A 195 11.15 -4.68 12.55
CA GLY A 195 10.19 -5.28 11.60
C GLY A 195 10.32 -4.80 10.15
N LEU A 196 10.55 -3.51 9.91
CA LEU A 196 10.70 -2.95 8.55
C LEU A 196 12.01 -3.41 7.88
N LYS A 197 13.04 -3.74 8.66
CA LYS A 197 14.26 -4.40 8.14
C LYS A 197 14.09 -5.90 7.92
N SER A 198 12.95 -6.47 8.33
CA SER A 198 12.67 -7.91 8.28
C SER A 198 11.25 -8.22 7.81
N GLY A 199 10.78 -7.59 6.71
CA GLY A 199 9.50 -7.89 6.01
C GLY A 199 9.25 -9.39 5.70
N SER A 200 10.24 -10.24 5.98
CA SER A 200 10.20 -11.67 6.15
C SER A 200 9.41 -12.25 7.34
N SER A 201 9.18 -11.51 8.44
CA SER A 201 8.92 -12.09 9.78
C SER A 201 7.47 -12.00 10.31
N ALA A 202 6.61 -11.11 9.79
CA ALA A 202 5.22 -10.94 10.25
C ALA A 202 4.25 -11.98 9.66
N SER A 203 3.32 -12.56 10.43
CA SER A 203 2.35 -13.56 9.93
C SER A 203 1.39 -13.01 8.85
N HIS A 204 1.30 -11.70 8.74
CA HIS A 204 0.41 -10.97 7.83
C HIS A 204 1.25 -10.14 6.85
N ILE A 205 0.86 -10.10 5.57
CA ILE A 205 1.50 -9.24 4.56
C ILE A 205 0.62 -8.00 4.39
N LEU A 206 1.13 -6.84 4.76
CA LEU A 206 0.41 -5.57 4.67
C LEU A 206 0.75 -4.84 3.36
N VAL A 207 -0.25 -4.16 2.81
CA VAL A 207 -0.18 -3.42 1.54
C VAL A 207 -0.93 -2.10 1.71
N PHE A 208 -0.38 -1.00 1.20
CA PHE A 208 -1.06 0.30 1.20
C PHE A 208 -1.99 0.43 -0.01
N ASP A 209 -3.31 0.49 0.19
CA ASP A 209 -4.26 0.78 -0.88
C ASP A 209 -4.20 2.26 -1.26
N ARG A 210 -3.72 2.53 -2.48
CA ARG A 210 -3.53 3.89 -2.99
C ARG A 210 -4.84 4.65 -3.18
N ARG A 211 -5.94 3.95 -3.46
CA ARG A 211 -7.26 4.54 -3.72
C ARG A 211 -7.95 4.89 -2.41
N THR A 212 -7.95 3.97 -1.45
CA THR A 212 -8.62 4.18 -0.15
C THR A 212 -7.72 4.87 0.86
N LYS A 213 -6.41 4.95 0.60
CA LYS A 213 -5.36 5.48 1.49
C LYS A 213 -5.28 4.74 2.83
N ARG A 214 -5.49 3.43 2.81
CA ARG A 214 -5.52 2.55 3.99
C ARG A 214 -4.56 1.39 3.85
N LEU A 215 -4.07 0.88 4.98
CA LEU A 215 -3.39 -0.41 5.01
C LEU A 215 -4.43 -1.53 4.90
N VAL A 216 -4.14 -2.49 4.03
CA VAL A 216 -4.94 -3.68 3.81
C VAL A 216 -4.04 -4.92 3.90
N GLU A 217 -4.58 -6.01 4.43
CA GLU A 217 -3.87 -7.28 4.49
C GLU A 217 -4.05 -8.08 3.19
N GLU A 218 -2.96 -8.63 2.66
CA GLU A 218 -3.01 -9.66 1.64
C GLU A 218 -3.36 -11.02 2.27
N ILE A 219 -4.55 -11.51 1.95
CA ILE A 219 -5.05 -12.80 2.44
C ILE A 219 -4.20 -13.94 1.87
N ILE A 220 -3.44 -14.60 2.72
CA ILE A 220 -2.67 -15.81 2.40
C ILE A 220 -2.83 -16.82 3.55
N ASP A 221 -3.04 -18.09 3.21
CA ASP A 221 -3.10 -19.16 4.22
C ASP A 221 -1.79 -19.24 5.02
N GLY A 222 -1.89 -19.21 6.35
CA GLY A 222 -0.72 -19.22 7.23
C GLY A 222 0.20 -20.43 7.04
N LYS A 223 -0.32 -21.60 6.62
CA LYS A 223 0.51 -22.77 6.30
C LYS A 223 1.35 -22.54 5.06
N ILE A 224 0.79 -21.83 4.07
CA ILE A 224 1.54 -21.44 2.87
C ILE A 224 2.67 -20.47 3.27
N ILE A 225 2.40 -19.48 4.11
CA ILE A 225 3.42 -18.56 4.65
C ILE A 225 4.53 -19.33 5.35
N LEU A 226 4.20 -20.21 6.30
CA LEU A 226 5.18 -21.02 7.03
C LEU A 226 6.02 -21.90 6.09
N SER A 227 5.39 -22.51 5.07
CA SER A 227 6.10 -23.31 4.08
C SER A 227 7.07 -22.46 3.23
N MET A 228 6.65 -21.28 2.81
CA MET A 228 7.50 -20.35 2.04
C MET A 228 8.69 -19.88 2.88
N ARG A 229 8.51 -19.61 4.17
CA ARG A 229 9.62 -19.26 5.07
C ARG A 229 10.61 -20.39 5.20
N ALA A 230 10.13 -21.61 5.45
CA ALA A 230 10.99 -22.78 5.56
C ALA A 230 11.83 -22.97 4.29
N MET A 231 11.22 -22.77 3.12
CA MET A 231 11.87 -22.90 1.80
C MET A 231 12.85 -21.77 1.50
N TYR A 232 12.43 -20.51 1.61
CA TYR A 232 13.16 -19.37 1.06
C TYR A 232 13.99 -18.61 2.09
N GLN A 233 13.66 -18.69 3.39
CA GLN A 233 14.36 -17.92 4.44
C GLN A 233 15.30 -18.76 5.29
N SER A 234 15.35 -20.07 5.08
CA SER A 234 16.32 -20.95 5.72
C SER A 234 17.43 -21.36 4.74
N LYS A 235 18.67 -21.39 5.23
CA LYS A 235 19.83 -21.85 4.43
C LYS A 235 19.65 -23.31 3.99
N VAL A 236 19.08 -24.14 4.86
CA VAL A 236 18.82 -25.57 4.59
C VAL A 236 17.73 -25.73 3.54
N GLY A 237 16.63 -24.97 3.64
CA GLY A 237 15.54 -24.97 2.66
C GLY A 237 16.03 -24.61 1.26
N LEU A 238 16.87 -23.59 1.12
CA LEU A 238 17.41 -23.25 -0.19
C LEU A 238 18.40 -24.31 -0.72
N THR A 239 19.23 -24.92 0.13
CA THR A 239 20.11 -26.01 -0.34
C THR A 239 19.31 -27.21 -0.87
N LEU A 240 18.13 -27.48 -0.31
CA LEU A 240 17.23 -28.50 -0.84
C LEU A 240 16.62 -28.08 -2.19
N ILE A 241 16.29 -26.78 -2.34
CA ILE A 241 15.81 -26.23 -3.60
C ILE A 241 16.86 -26.34 -4.72
N ASP A 242 18.10 -25.95 -4.43
CA ASP A 242 19.21 -25.98 -5.39
C ASP A 242 19.67 -27.41 -5.74
N ALA A 243 19.43 -28.39 -4.87
CA ALA A 243 19.84 -29.79 -5.08
C ALA A 243 18.84 -30.64 -5.89
N GLY A 244 17.81 -30.03 -6.50
CA GLY A 244 16.85 -30.71 -7.37
C GLY A 244 15.38 -30.32 -7.18
N ALA A 245 15.04 -29.52 -6.16
CA ALA A 245 13.65 -29.06 -6.01
C ALA A 245 13.25 -27.99 -7.04
N LYS A 246 14.22 -27.36 -7.75
CA LYS A 246 13.94 -26.50 -8.92
C LYS A 246 13.14 -27.22 -10.01
N ASP A 247 13.59 -28.41 -10.41
CA ASP A 247 12.91 -29.22 -11.42
C ASP A 247 11.55 -29.73 -10.92
N ILE A 248 11.44 -30.00 -9.62
CA ILE A 248 10.17 -30.36 -8.96
C ILE A 248 9.19 -29.19 -8.99
N LEU A 249 9.62 -27.98 -8.61
CA LEU A 249 8.79 -26.77 -8.62
C LEU A 249 8.33 -26.42 -10.04
N GLN A 250 9.20 -26.58 -11.03
CA GLN A 250 8.84 -26.41 -12.44
C GLN A 250 7.80 -27.44 -12.88
N SER A 251 8.04 -28.73 -12.61
CA SER A 251 7.11 -29.83 -12.95
C SER A 251 5.75 -29.67 -12.26
N LEU A 252 5.74 -29.27 -10.98
CA LEU A 252 4.51 -28.95 -10.25
C LEU A 252 3.78 -27.78 -10.87
N SER A 253 4.49 -26.71 -11.24
CA SER A 253 3.90 -25.53 -11.88
C SER A 253 3.27 -25.88 -13.23
N GLU A 254 3.97 -26.64 -14.07
CA GLU A 254 3.44 -27.09 -15.37
C GLU A 254 2.23 -28.03 -15.22
N LYS A 255 2.28 -28.95 -14.25
CA LYS A 255 1.16 -29.86 -13.96
C LYS A 255 -0.06 -29.08 -13.47
N GLN A 256 0.14 -28.11 -12.59
CA GLN A 256 -0.93 -27.27 -12.09
C GLN A 256 -1.49 -26.36 -13.18
N GLY A 257 -0.65 -25.78 -14.03
CA GLY A 257 -1.07 -25.01 -15.21
C GLY A 257 -1.96 -25.85 -16.15
N ARG A 258 -1.56 -27.09 -16.44
CA ARG A 258 -2.40 -28.04 -17.22
C ARG A 258 -3.73 -28.35 -16.53
N LYS A 259 -3.72 -28.51 -15.20
CA LYS A 259 -4.94 -28.71 -14.42
C LYS A 259 -5.88 -27.50 -14.54
N MET A 260 -5.37 -26.28 -14.43
CA MET A 260 -6.19 -25.06 -14.54
C MET A 260 -6.69 -24.78 -15.96
N SER A 261 -6.09 -25.41 -16.98
CA SER A 261 -6.63 -25.42 -18.35
C SER A 261 -7.59 -26.59 -18.63
N SER A 262 -7.88 -27.45 -17.65
CA SER A 262 -8.82 -28.57 -17.83
C SER A 262 -10.26 -28.12 -17.57
N LEU A 263 -11.24 -28.78 -18.21
CA LEU A 263 -12.66 -28.49 -18.02
C LEU A 263 -13.14 -28.70 -16.58
N GLU A 264 -12.48 -29.59 -15.82
CA GLU A 264 -12.83 -29.87 -14.43
C GLU A 264 -12.55 -28.67 -13.50
N SER A 265 -11.60 -27.82 -13.88
CA SER A 265 -11.16 -26.67 -13.08
C SER A 265 -12.20 -25.55 -12.95
N VAL A 266 -13.25 -25.55 -13.78
CA VAL A 266 -14.38 -24.59 -13.67
C VAL A 266 -15.01 -24.65 -12.27
N LYS A 267 -15.03 -25.83 -11.65
CA LYS A 267 -15.57 -26.05 -10.31
C LYS A 267 -14.80 -25.30 -9.22
N ASP A 268 -13.55 -24.89 -9.49
CA ASP A 268 -12.72 -24.14 -8.56
C ASP A 268 -13.04 -22.62 -8.57
N ILE A 269 -13.72 -22.11 -9.61
CA ILE A 269 -14.03 -20.68 -9.77
C ILE A 269 -14.92 -20.14 -8.63
N PRO A 270 -16.06 -20.76 -8.27
CA PRO A 270 -16.93 -20.22 -7.21
C PRO A 270 -16.23 -20.15 -5.85
N LYS A 271 -15.46 -21.20 -5.51
CA LYS A 271 -14.69 -21.26 -4.27
C LYS A 271 -13.61 -20.17 -4.24
N PHE A 272 -12.96 -19.91 -5.38
CA PHE A 272 -11.97 -18.84 -5.49
C PHE A 272 -12.61 -17.46 -5.26
N ILE A 273 -13.76 -17.19 -5.89
CA ILE A 273 -14.50 -15.93 -5.69
C ILE A 273 -14.93 -15.79 -4.23
N GLU A 274 -15.38 -16.86 -3.58
CA GLU A 274 -15.79 -16.83 -2.16
C GLU A 274 -14.60 -16.47 -1.24
N VAL A 275 -13.43 -17.06 -1.46
CA VAL A 275 -12.22 -16.77 -0.68
C VAL A 275 -11.79 -15.30 -0.84
N PHE A 276 -11.93 -14.75 -2.04
CA PHE A 276 -11.51 -13.38 -2.38
C PHE A 276 -12.70 -12.43 -2.61
N LYS A 277 -13.85 -12.66 -1.96
CA LYS A 277 -15.10 -11.95 -2.23
C LYS A 277 -15.00 -10.42 -2.13
N ASP A 278 -14.13 -9.93 -1.24
CA ASP A 278 -13.92 -8.50 -1.00
C ASP A 278 -12.80 -7.90 -1.89
N GLN A 279 -12.13 -8.73 -2.70
CA GLN A 279 -11.00 -8.34 -3.56
C GLN A 279 -11.24 -8.63 -5.05
N VAL A 280 -12.11 -9.58 -5.39
CA VAL A 280 -12.49 -9.92 -6.77
C VAL A 280 -13.88 -9.39 -7.04
N ASN A 281 -13.96 -8.25 -7.74
CA ASN A 281 -15.22 -7.73 -8.22
C ASN A 281 -15.61 -8.38 -9.55
N ILE A 282 -16.55 -9.32 -9.52
CA ILE A 282 -16.99 -10.03 -10.73
C ILE A 282 -17.81 -9.14 -11.66
N ASP A 283 -18.44 -8.08 -11.15
CA ASP A 283 -19.25 -7.18 -11.96
C ASP A 283 -18.41 -6.37 -12.96
N GLU A 284 -17.09 -6.29 -12.74
CA GLU A 284 -16.15 -5.67 -13.66
C GLU A 284 -15.76 -6.59 -14.83
N ALA A 285 -16.00 -7.91 -14.72
CA ALA A 285 -15.66 -8.85 -15.78
C ALA A 285 -16.54 -8.63 -17.02
N LYS A 286 -15.95 -8.73 -18.20
CA LYS A 286 -16.64 -8.54 -19.49
C LYS A 286 -17.73 -9.59 -19.73
N TYR A 287 -17.50 -10.81 -19.25
CA TYR A 287 -18.39 -11.95 -19.43
C TYR A 287 -18.84 -12.50 -18.06
N PRO A 288 -20.05 -13.07 -17.97
CA PRO A 288 -20.53 -13.69 -16.74
C PRO A 288 -19.76 -14.99 -16.44
N ILE A 289 -19.85 -15.49 -15.19
CA ILE A 289 -19.04 -16.63 -14.71
C ILE A 289 -19.28 -17.89 -15.57
N GLU A 290 -20.52 -18.10 -16.03
CA GLU A 290 -20.92 -19.26 -16.83
C GLU A 290 -20.27 -19.30 -18.22
N HIS A 291 -19.67 -18.19 -18.66
CA HIS A 291 -18.93 -18.12 -19.92
C HIS A 291 -17.61 -18.91 -19.87
N PHE A 292 -16.96 -18.98 -18.71
CA PHE A 292 -15.62 -19.53 -18.57
C PHE A 292 -15.66 -21.06 -18.50
N LYS A 293 -14.96 -21.72 -19.43
CA LYS A 293 -14.90 -23.19 -19.54
C LYS A 293 -13.72 -23.81 -18.81
N THR A 294 -12.80 -22.99 -18.33
CA THR A 294 -11.66 -23.41 -17.51
C THR A 294 -11.34 -22.33 -16.48
N PHE A 295 -10.64 -22.71 -15.40
CA PHE A 295 -10.17 -21.75 -14.41
C PHE A 295 -9.20 -20.74 -15.04
N ASN A 296 -8.35 -21.19 -15.98
CA ASN A 296 -7.45 -20.28 -16.69
C ASN A 296 -8.20 -19.21 -17.47
N GLU A 297 -9.26 -19.56 -18.21
CA GLU A 297 -10.09 -18.57 -18.92
C GLU A 297 -10.67 -17.51 -17.96
N PHE A 298 -11.10 -17.91 -16.77
CA PHE A 298 -11.55 -16.99 -15.72
C PHE A 298 -10.38 -16.14 -15.15
N PHE A 299 -9.21 -16.76 -14.96
CA PHE A 299 -8.04 -16.07 -14.44
C PHE A 299 -7.56 -14.96 -15.37
N ILE A 300 -7.58 -15.21 -16.68
CA ILE A 300 -7.28 -14.24 -17.74
C ILE A 300 -8.51 -13.49 -18.25
N ARG A 301 -9.58 -13.39 -17.45
CA ARG A 301 -10.81 -12.68 -17.81
C ARG A 301 -10.51 -11.27 -18.32
N GLU A 302 -11.21 -10.85 -19.37
CA GLU A 302 -11.23 -9.46 -19.79
C GLU A 302 -12.15 -8.65 -18.86
N LEU A 303 -11.84 -7.37 -18.68
CA LEU A 303 -12.71 -6.44 -17.96
C LEU A 303 -13.59 -5.64 -18.92
N LYS A 304 -14.71 -5.13 -18.43
CA LYS A 304 -15.60 -4.23 -19.18
C LYS A 304 -14.85 -2.95 -19.57
N PRO A 305 -15.13 -2.37 -20.76
CA PRO A 305 -14.63 -1.04 -21.10
C PRO A 305 -14.98 -0.03 -20.01
N GLY A 306 -13.99 0.76 -19.59
CA GLY A 306 -14.15 1.75 -18.51
C GLY A 306 -13.94 1.23 -17.08
N ALA A 307 -13.80 -0.08 -16.86
CA ALA A 307 -13.47 -0.63 -15.54
C ALA A 307 -12.09 -0.19 -15.03
N ARG A 308 -11.17 0.13 -15.94
CA ARG A 308 -9.84 0.66 -15.67
C ARG A 308 -9.61 1.94 -16.47
N PRO A 309 -10.01 3.12 -15.94
CA PRO A 309 -9.80 4.38 -16.63
C PRO A 309 -8.30 4.73 -16.69
N ILE A 310 -7.83 5.17 -17.86
CA ILE A 310 -6.44 5.56 -18.08
C ILE A 310 -6.23 6.99 -17.60
N ALA A 311 -5.30 7.20 -16.67
CA ALA A 311 -4.94 8.51 -16.16
C ALA A 311 -4.38 9.40 -17.28
N GLN A 312 -5.08 10.50 -17.54
CA GLN A 312 -4.70 11.53 -18.53
C GLN A 312 -4.33 10.88 -19.87
N LYS A 313 -5.32 10.21 -20.47
CA LYS A 313 -5.18 9.34 -21.64
C LYS A 313 -4.50 10.04 -22.83
N GLU A 314 -4.78 11.32 -23.02
CA GLU A 314 -4.30 12.14 -24.14
C GLU A 314 -2.89 12.71 -23.90
N ARG A 315 -2.32 12.50 -22.72
CA ARG A 315 -1.01 13.01 -22.30
C ARG A 315 0.01 11.88 -22.23
N ASP A 316 0.74 11.70 -23.31
CA ASP A 316 1.79 10.68 -23.43
C ASP A 316 2.99 10.95 -22.51
N GLU A 317 3.14 12.17 -21.98
CA GLU A 317 4.19 12.48 -20.99
C GLU A 317 3.90 11.89 -19.60
N ILE A 318 2.75 11.25 -19.40
CA ILE A 318 2.37 10.60 -18.14
C ILE A 318 2.39 9.09 -18.36
N ALA A 319 3.18 8.37 -17.57
CA ALA A 319 3.16 6.92 -17.52
C ALA A 319 2.04 6.42 -16.60
N ILE A 320 1.52 5.22 -16.85
CA ILE A 320 0.52 4.57 -15.99
C ILE A 320 1.05 3.28 -15.35
N CYS A 321 0.37 2.84 -14.29
CA CYS A 321 0.52 1.50 -13.76
C CYS A 321 0.07 0.46 -14.80
N ALA A 322 0.93 -0.52 -15.08
CA ALA A 322 0.73 -1.51 -16.14
C ALA A 322 -0.24 -2.66 -15.76
N ALA A 323 -0.55 -2.83 -14.48
CA ALA A 323 -1.35 -3.95 -13.99
C ALA A 323 -2.10 -3.58 -12.70
N ASP A 324 -3.13 -4.36 -12.37
CA ASP A 324 -3.66 -4.43 -11.00
C ASP A 324 -2.66 -5.24 -10.17
N CYS A 325 -2.08 -4.63 -9.13
CA CYS A 325 -0.97 -5.25 -8.43
C CYS A 325 -0.64 -4.60 -7.09
N ARG A 326 0.27 -5.27 -6.37
CA ARG A 326 1.10 -4.69 -5.31
C ARG A 326 2.36 -4.11 -5.94
N LEU A 327 2.48 -2.78 -5.91
CA LEU A 327 3.54 -2.03 -6.57
C LEU A 327 4.65 -1.64 -5.60
N THR A 328 5.91 -1.78 -6.04
CA THR A 328 7.05 -1.04 -5.47
C THR A 328 7.80 -0.29 -6.57
N ALA A 329 8.37 0.86 -6.23
CA ALA A 329 9.05 1.74 -7.16
C ALA A 329 10.31 2.33 -6.52
N PHE A 330 11.37 2.41 -7.33
CA PHE A 330 12.69 2.87 -6.90
C PHE A 330 13.28 3.80 -7.94
N LYS A 331 13.91 4.88 -7.47
CA LYS A 331 14.61 5.85 -8.33
C LYS A 331 15.82 5.23 -9.01
N SER A 332 16.47 4.28 -8.32
CA SER A 332 17.64 3.55 -8.79
C SER A 332 17.59 2.07 -8.42
N VAL A 333 18.46 1.29 -9.06
CA VAL A 333 18.70 -0.12 -8.75
C VAL A 333 19.24 -0.29 -7.34
N ASP A 334 20.14 0.61 -6.91
CA ASP A 334 20.73 0.57 -5.57
C ASP A 334 19.67 0.75 -4.48
N ASP A 335 18.70 1.65 -4.70
CA ASP A 335 17.55 1.80 -3.80
C ASP A 335 16.73 0.51 -3.75
N SER A 336 16.49 -0.14 -4.90
CA SER A 336 15.75 -1.40 -4.93
C SER A 336 16.44 -2.50 -4.13
N LEU A 337 17.78 -2.61 -4.21
CA LEU A 337 18.58 -3.55 -3.43
C LEU A 337 18.56 -3.21 -1.94
N ARG A 338 18.63 -1.90 -1.64
CA ARG A 338 18.64 -1.38 -0.27
C ARG A 338 17.33 -1.64 0.44
N PHE A 339 16.19 -1.42 -0.21
CA PHE A 339 14.88 -1.44 0.46
C PHE A 339 14.11 -2.74 0.25
N TRP A 340 14.27 -3.42 -0.89
CA TRP A 340 13.35 -4.51 -1.27
C TRP A 340 14.07 -5.79 -1.69
N ILE A 341 14.86 -5.74 -2.75
CA ILE A 341 15.48 -6.92 -3.37
C ILE A 341 16.71 -7.32 -2.55
N LYS A 342 16.54 -8.22 -1.57
CA LYS A 342 17.65 -8.67 -0.71
C LYS A 342 18.45 -9.84 -1.30
N GLY A 343 17.97 -10.42 -2.40
CA GLY A 343 18.63 -11.50 -3.12
C GLY A 343 20.04 -11.13 -3.57
N ARG A 344 21.00 -12.04 -3.38
CA ARG A 344 22.37 -11.82 -3.85
C ARG A 344 22.42 -11.80 -5.39
N LYS A 345 23.24 -10.88 -5.94
CA LYS A 345 23.56 -10.75 -7.38
C LYS A 345 22.44 -10.23 -8.28
N PHE A 346 21.39 -9.61 -7.74
CA PHE A 346 20.44 -8.90 -8.60
C PHE A 346 21.16 -7.74 -9.32
N SER A 347 20.94 -7.63 -10.63
CA SER A 347 21.44 -6.53 -11.45
C SER A 347 20.52 -6.34 -12.65
N ILE A 348 20.50 -5.13 -13.21
CA ILE A 348 19.72 -4.83 -14.43
C ILE A 348 20.24 -5.65 -15.62
N GLN A 349 21.54 -5.81 -15.75
CA GLN A 349 22.11 -6.69 -16.78
C GLN A 349 21.63 -8.15 -16.61
N GLY A 350 21.60 -8.65 -15.38
CA GLY A 350 21.05 -9.98 -15.09
C GLY A 350 19.57 -10.06 -15.46
N LEU A 351 18.79 -9.04 -15.11
CA LEU A 351 17.36 -8.96 -15.40
C LEU A 351 17.06 -8.90 -16.90
N LEU A 352 17.78 -8.07 -17.65
CA LEU A 352 17.53 -7.84 -19.09
C LEU A 352 18.22 -8.86 -20.00
N GLY A 353 19.14 -9.67 -19.45
CA GLY A 353 19.96 -10.58 -20.23
C GLY A 353 21.22 -9.90 -20.80
N SER A 354 22.08 -10.69 -21.43
CA SER A 354 23.40 -10.28 -21.92
C SER A 354 23.38 -9.35 -23.14
N ASP A 355 22.21 -8.89 -23.59
CA ASP A 355 22.09 -8.02 -24.75
C ASP A 355 22.56 -6.59 -24.47
N SER A 356 23.04 -5.94 -25.54
CA SER A 356 23.73 -4.64 -25.55
C SER A 356 22.90 -3.46 -25.01
N CYS A 357 21.59 -3.62 -24.82
CA CYS A 357 20.71 -2.58 -24.28
C CYS A 357 20.82 -2.37 -22.77
N SER A 358 21.41 -3.32 -22.02
CA SER A 358 21.52 -3.24 -20.55
C SER A 358 22.28 -2.02 -20.03
N SER A 359 23.24 -1.51 -20.81
CA SER A 359 24.01 -0.30 -20.46
C SER A 359 23.14 0.97 -20.36
N ILE A 360 22.10 1.09 -21.19
CA ILE A 360 21.18 2.24 -21.21
C ILE A 360 20.36 2.32 -19.91
N PHE A 361 20.09 1.16 -19.29
CA PHE A 361 19.23 1.03 -18.12
C PHE A 361 19.99 0.91 -16.79
N SER A 362 21.33 0.96 -16.79
CA SER A 362 22.14 0.60 -15.62
C SER A 362 21.87 1.47 -14.38
N ASP A 363 21.60 2.76 -14.60
CA ASP A 363 21.23 3.73 -13.55
C ASP A 363 19.73 4.09 -13.59
N GLY A 364 18.92 3.21 -14.19
CA GLY A 364 17.51 3.45 -14.45
C GLY A 364 16.63 3.38 -13.20
N SER A 365 15.43 3.95 -13.32
CA SER A 365 14.37 3.76 -12.32
C SER A 365 13.67 2.42 -12.52
N LEU A 366 13.33 1.75 -11.42
CA LEU A 366 12.80 0.40 -11.39
C LEU A 366 11.40 0.39 -10.79
N VAL A 367 10.42 -0.17 -11.49
CA VAL A 367 9.05 -0.33 -10.99
C VAL A 367 8.65 -1.79 -11.08
N ILE A 368 8.21 -2.36 -9.97
CA ILE A 368 7.87 -3.77 -9.82
C ILE A 368 6.38 -3.88 -9.53
N PHE A 369 5.65 -4.58 -10.39
CA PHE A 369 4.22 -4.84 -10.29
C PHE A 369 4.03 -6.31 -9.94
N ARG A 370 3.80 -6.64 -8.66
CA ARG A 370 3.53 -8.01 -8.23
C ARG A 370 2.03 -8.30 -8.26
N LEU A 371 1.60 -9.21 -9.13
CA LEU A 371 0.21 -9.59 -9.26
C LEU A 371 -0.05 -10.80 -8.35
N ALA A 372 -0.93 -10.61 -7.37
CA ALA A 372 -1.43 -11.66 -6.50
C ALA A 372 -2.55 -12.45 -7.19
N PRO A 373 -2.86 -13.69 -6.78
CA PRO A 373 -3.85 -14.54 -7.47
C PRO A 373 -5.22 -13.87 -7.72
N GLN A 374 -5.68 -13.02 -6.81
CA GLN A 374 -6.96 -12.31 -6.87
C GLN A 374 -7.00 -11.17 -7.91
N ASP A 375 -5.84 -10.70 -8.36
CA ASP A 375 -5.76 -9.52 -9.23
C ASP A 375 -6.27 -9.80 -10.66
N TYR A 376 -6.34 -8.75 -11.48
CA TYR A 376 -6.52 -8.87 -12.92
C TYR A 376 -5.18 -9.20 -13.59
N HIS A 377 -5.08 -10.39 -14.20
CA HIS A 377 -3.80 -10.94 -14.68
C HIS A 377 -3.43 -10.62 -16.12
N ARG A 378 -4.10 -9.63 -16.72
CA ARG A 378 -3.64 -9.04 -17.98
C ARG A 378 -2.88 -7.75 -17.68
N PHE A 379 -1.76 -7.57 -18.36
CA PHE A 379 -0.89 -6.43 -18.22
C PHE A 379 -0.89 -5.58 -19.49
N HIS A 380 -0.74 -4.28 -19.28
CA HIS A 380 -0.94 -3.24 -20.27
C HIS A 380 0.33 -2.43 -20.46
N VAL A 381 0.42 -1.74 -21.60
CA VAL A 381 1.57 -0.90 -21.92
C VAL A 381 1.56 0.36 -21.04
N PRO A 382 2.61 0.65 -20.26
CA PRO A 382 2.62 1.81 -19.35
C PRO A 382 2.83 3.15 -20.04
N VAL A 383 3.30 3.16 -21.29
CA VAL A 383 3.71 4.33 -22.07
C VAL A 383 3.51 4.07 -23.57
N SER A 384 3.20 5.11 -24.36
CA SER A 384 3.04 4.98 -25.82
C SER A 384 4.40 4.85 -26.53
N GLY A 385 4.49 4.00 -27.55
CA GLY A 385 5.77 3.78 -28.27
C GLY A 385 5.74 2.63 -29.27
N ILE A 386 6.92 2.30 -29.80
CA ILE A 386 7.13 1.19 -30.75
C ILE A 386 7.78 0.02 -30.00
N VAL A 387 7.21 -1.17 -30.14
CA VAL A 387 7.77 -2.41 -29.59
C VAL A 387 8.96 -2.86 -30.44
N GLU A 388 10.18 -2.82 -29.91
CA GLU A 388 11.40 -3.11 -30.67
C GLU A 388 11.79 -4.58 -30.68
N SER A 389 11.53 -5.30 -29.60
CA SER A 389 11.97 -6.68 -29.44
C SER A 389 11.21 -7.43 -28.36
N PHE A 390 11.32 -8.75 -28.42
CA PHE A 390 11.00 -9.69 -27.35
C PHE A 390 12.16 -10.67 -27.22
N VAL A 391 12.66 -10.87 -26.00
CA VAL A 391 13.73 -11.80 -25.69
C VAL A 391 13.25 -12.71 -24.57
N GLU A 392 13.06 -13.98 -24.90
CA GLU A 392 12.74 -14.99 -23.89
C GLU A 392 14.02 -15.42 -23.16
N ILE A 393 13.97 -15.38 -21.84
CA ILE A 393 15.07 -15.83 -20.98
C ILE A 393 14.56 -17.01 -20.15
N PRO A 394 15.12 -18.22 -20.36
CA PRO A 394 14.75 -19.39 -19.58
C PRO A 394 15.20 -19.22 -18.13
N GLY A 395 14.50 -19.90 -17.22
CA GLY A 395 14.81 -19.83 -15.80
C GLY A 395 13.89 -20.71 -14.96
N CYS A 396 14.08 -20.63 -13.65
CA CYS A 396 13.26 -21.32 -12.66
C CYS A 396 11.89 -20.62 -12.48
N LEU A 397 11.06 -21.14 -11.58
CA LEU A 397 9.76 -20.56 -11.24
C LEU A 397 9.63 -20.40 -9.72
N TYR A 398 10.53 -19.62 -9.11
CA TYR A 398 10.38 -19.24 -7.71
C TYR A 398 9.17 -18.34 -7.51
N THR A 399 8.60 -18.33 -6.30
CA THR A 399 7.54 -17.40 -5.96
C THR A 399 8.08 -15.97 -5.92
N VAL A 400 7.25 -15.02 -6.36
CA VAL A 400 7.52 -13.59 -6.31
C VAL A 400 6.96 -12.94 -5.04
N ASN A 401 6.45 -13.73 -4.11
CA ASN A 401 6.00 -13.25 -2.81
C ASN A 401 7.15 -12.53 -2.07
N PRO A 402 6.87 -11.44 -1.31
CA PRO A 402 7.88 -10.70 -0.56
C PRO A 402 8.80 -11.59 0.31
N ILE A 403 8.27 -12.68 0.89
CA ILE A 403 9.05 -13.65 1.68
C ILE A 403 10.25 -14.22 0.89
N ALA A 404 10.08 -14.45 -0.41
CA ALA A 404 11.13 -14.95 -1.29
C ALA A 404 11.97 -13.82 -1.89
N VAL A 405 11.36 -12.70 -2.29
CA VAL A 405 12.07 -11.53 -2.86
C VAL A 405 13.01 -10.88 -1.84
N ASN A 406 12.61 -10.84 -0.57
CA ASN A 406 13.41 -10.32 0.53
C ASN A 406 14.34 -11.39 1.12
N SER A 407 14.42 -12.59 0.54
CA SER A 407 15.41 -13.59 0.94
C SER A 407 16.81 -13.18 0.50
N LYS A 408 17.78 -13.31 1.40
CA LYS A 408 19.21 -13.11 1.08
C LYS A 408 19.79 -14.22 0.21
N TYR A 409 19.07 -15.33 0.06
CA TYR A 409 19.60 -16.54 -0.56
C TYR A 409 19.15 -16.71 -2.00
N CYS A 410 18.02 -16.14 -2.41
CA CYS A 410 17.40 -16.35 -3.71
C CYS A 410 17.38 -15.07 -4.56
N ASN A 411 17.74 -15.16 -5.84
CA ASN A 411 17.66 -14.04 -6.78
C ASN A 411 16.45 -14.22 -7.71
N VAL A 412 15.25 -14.04 -7.15
CA VAL A 412 13.96 -14.37 -7.79
C VAL A 412 13.84 -13.79 -9.20
N PHE A 413 14.06 -12.49 -9.37
CA PHE A 413 13.74 -11.82 -10.64
C PHE A 413 14.69 -12.16 -11.80
N THR A 414 15.96 -12.51 -11.52
CA THR A 414 16.92 -12.84 -12.58
C THR A 414 17.07 -14.34 -12.81
N GLU A 415 16.75 -15.18 -11.81
CA GLU A 415 16.73 -16.64 -11.96
C GLU A 415 15.42 -17.14 -12.56
N ASN A 416 14.31 -16.41 -12.43
CA ASN A 416 13.04 -16.84 -12.98
C ASN A 416 12.97 -16.72 -14.51
N LYS A 417 12.18 -17.63 -15.11
CA LYS A 417 11.76 -17.54 -16.51
C LYS A 417 11.05 -16.21 -16.74
N ARG A 418 11.44 -15.49 -17.78
CA ARG A 418 10.88 -14.18 -18.12
C ARG A 418 11.01 -13.87 -19.59
N VAL A 419 10.26 -12.87 -20.03
CA VAL A 419 10.35 -12.29 -21.36
C VAL A 419 10.61 -10.80 -21.22
N VAL A 420 11.65 -10.31 -21.88
CA VAL A 420 12.04 -8.90 -21.91
C VAL A 420 11.56 -8.30 -23.22
N SER A 421 10.85 -7.19 -23.15
CA SER A 421 10.49 -6.38 -24.30
C SER A 421 11.03 -4.97 -24.15
N ILE A 422 11.53 -4.39 -25.23
CA ILE A 422 11.98 -3.00 -25.25
C ILE A 422 10.96 -2.17 -26.04
N ILE A 423 10.50 -1.08 -25.43
CA ILE A 423 9.58 -0.13 -26.05
C ILE A 423 10.34 1.18 -26.26
N SER A 424 10.44 1.62 -27.50
CA SER A 424 10.99 2.94 -27.85
C SER A 424 9.88 3.99 -27.83
N THR A 425 10.03 4.99 -26.98
CA THR A 425 9.01 6.01 -26.70
C THR A 425 9.53 7.40 -27.04
N SER A 426 8.63 8.31 -27.42
CA SER A 426 8.96 9.71 -27.66
C SER A 426 9.25 10.45 -26.34
N GLU A 427 8.49 10.17 -25.29
CA GLU A 427 8.52 10.95 -24.05
C GLU A 427 9.51 10.38 -23.01
N PHE A 428 9.80 9.07 -23.00
CA PHE A 428 10.62 8.43 -21.96
C PHE A 428 11.93 7.81 -22.50
N GLY A 429 12.21 7.88 -23.81
CA GLY A 429 13.28 7.09 -24.43
C GLY A 429 12.93 5.62 -24.48
N LYS A 430 13.86 4.73 -24.15
CA LYS A 430 13.58 3.29 -24.07
C LYS A 430 13.02 2.91 -22.71
N VAL A 431 12.02 2.03 -22.71
CA VAL A 431 11.50 1.39 -21.51
C VAL A 431 11.61 -0.11 -21.68
N ALA A 432 12.30 -0.78 -20.76
CA ALA A 432 12.33 -2.22 -20.72
C ALA A 432 11.14 -2.73 -19.91
N PHE A 433 10.28 -3.53 -20.53
CA PHE A 433 9.16 -4.20 -19.92
C PHE A 433 9.49 -5.68 -19.76
N VAL A 434 9.54 -6.18 -18.53
CA VAL A 434 9.96 -7.54 -18.21
C VAL A 434 8.80 -8.28 -17.57
N ALA A 435 8.21 -9.24 -18.29
CA ALA A 435 7.19 -10.13 -17.75
C ALA A 435 7.86 -11.36 -17.15
N ILE A 436 7.69 -11.60 -15.85
CA ILE A 436 8.36 -12.65 -15.07
C ILE A 436 7.31 -13.65 -14.58
N GLY A 437 7.51 -14.92 -14.93
CA GLY A 437 6.70 -16.02 -14.41
C GLY A 437 7.18 -16.40 -13.01
N ALA A 438 6.26 -16.83 -12.15
CA ALA A 438 6.57 -17.39 -10.83
C ALA A 438 5.97 -18.79 -10.67
N THR A 439 6.03 -19.31 -9.45
CA THR A 439 5.45 -20.61 -9.11
C THR A 439 3.98 -20.69 -9.55
N MET A 440 3.61 -21.84 -10.10
CA MET A 440 2.30 -22.16 -10.67
C MET A 440 1.95 -21.47 -12.00
N VAL A 441 2.73 -20.50 -12.51
CA VAL A 441 2.39 -19.78 -13.76
C VAL A 441 2.31 -20.70 -14.97
N GLY A 442 1.11 -20.77 -15.55
CA GLY A 442 0.83 -21.60 -16.73
C GLY A 442 1.46 -21.10 -18.03
N SER A 443 1.61 -19.79 -18.21
CA SER A 443 2.26 -19.18 -19.39
C SER A 443 2.39 -17.66 -19.25
N ILE A 444 3.31 -17.08 -20.02
CA ILE A 444 3.41 -15.64 -20.29
C ILE A 444 3.05 -15.46 -21.76
N THR A 445 2.02 -14.69 -22.07
CA THR A 445 1.54 -14.51 -23.46
C THR A 445 1.47 -13.03 -23.78
N PHE A 446 2.11 -12.61 -24.86
CA PHE A 446 1.99 -11.24 -25.39
C PHE A 446 0.95 -11.21 -26.51
N THR A 447 0.24 -10.09 -26.62
CA THR A 447 -0.79 -9.84 -27.64
C THR A 447 -0.35 -8.83 -28.69
N ARG A 448 0.93 -8.45 -28.67
CA ARG A 448 1.57 -7.50 -29.60
C ARG A 448 2.83 -8.11 -30.16
N ASP A 449 3.17 -7.67 -31.38
CA ASP A 449 4.34 -8.13 -32.10
C ASP A 449 5.42 -7.05 -32.18
N LYS A 450 6.65 -7.48 -32.51
CA LYS A 450 7.74 -6.56 -32.80
C LYS A 450 7.38 -5.67 -33.99
N GLY A 451 7.56 -4.36 -33.82
CA GLY A 451 7.27 -3.33 -34.82
C GLY A 451 5.92 -2.65 -34.62
N ASP A 452 5.06 -3.18 -33.75
CA ASP A 452 3.77 -2.56 -33.44
C ASP A 452 3.97 -1.22 -32.73
N TYR A 453 3.17 -0.23 -33.14
CA TYR A 453 2.96 0.97 -32.35
C TYR A 453 1.84 0.72 -31.34
N VAL A 454 2.13 0.95 -30.07
CA VAL A 454 1.22 0.75 -28.95
C VAL A 454 0.95 2.07 -28.25
N HIS A 455 -0.29 2.25 -27.80
CA HIS A 455 -0.69 3.39 -26.98
C HIS A 455 -0.65 3.01 -25.50
N LYS A 456 -0.37 3.99 -24.65
CA LYS A 456 -0.50 3.87 -23.20
C LYS A 456 -1.88 3.33 -22.81
N GLY A 457 -1.91 2.22 -22.09
CA GLY A 457 -3.14 1.53 -21.67
C GLY A 457 -3.61 0.43 -22.62
N ASP A 458 -3.00 0.26 -23.79
CA ASP A 458 -3.26 -0.89 -24.65
C ASP A 458 -2.88 -2.20 -23.92
N GLU A 459 -3.65 -3.26 -24.13
CA GLU A 459 -3.26 -4.58 -23.63
C GLU A 459 -1.95 -5.01 -24.31
N PHE A 460 -1.01 -5.48 -23.48
CA PHE A 460 0.28 -5.97 -23.94
C PHE A 460 0.40 -7.48 -23.82
N GLY A 461 -0.27 -8.08 -22.85
CA GLY A 461 -0.29 -9.52 -22.64
C GLY A 461 -0.97 -9.94 -21.36
N TYR A 462 -0.79 -11.20 -20.98
CA TYR A 462 -1.37 -11.77 -19.77
C TYR A 462 -0.57 -12.96 -19.23
N PHE A 463 -0.81 -13.26 -17.96
CA PHE A 463 -0.32 -14.46 -17.29
C PHE A 463 -1.45 -15.46 -17.10
N SER A 464 -1.26 -16.71 -17.52
CA SER A 464 -2.14 -17.80 -17.08
C SER A 464 -1.90 -18.10 -15.60
N PHE A 465 -2.82 -18.82 -14.96
CA PHE A 465 -2.86 -19.08 -13.51
C PHE A 465 -1.48 -19.27 -12.89
N GLY A 466 -1.19 -18.52 -11.82
CA GLY A 466 0.03 -18.58 -11.02
C GLY A 466 0.42 -17.21 -10.45
N GLY A 467 1.51 -17.14 -9.70
CA GLY A 467 2.04 -15.85 -9.23
C GLY A 467 2.84 -15.16 -10.32
N SER A 468 2.71 -13.85 -10.52
CA SER A 468 3.42 -13.18 -11.62
C SER A 468 3.93 -11.80 -11.25
N THR A 469 4.87 -11.31 -12.03
CA THR A 469 5.43 -9.97 -11.83
C THR A 469 5.75 -9.34 -13.16
N VAL A 470 5.44 -8.06 -13.29
CA VAL A 470 5.98 -7.20 -14.34
C VAL A 470 7.03 -6.29 -13.71
N ILE A 471 8.16 -6.10 -14.37
CA ILE A 471 9.13 -5.08 -14.01
C ILE A 471 9.31 -4.12 -15.18
N CYS A 472 9.14 -2.82 -14.93
CA CYS A 472 9.51 -1.78 -15.88
C CYS A 472 10.83 -1.12 -15.44
N VAL A 473 11.79 -1.04 -16.36
CA VAL A 473 13.02 -0.29 -16.18
C VAL A 473 13.01 0.90 -17.14
N PHE A 474 13.06 2.10 -16.57
CA PHE A 474 13.16 3.35 -17.33
C PHE A 474 14.63 3.77 -17.43
N GLU A 475 15.01 4.47 -18.49
CA GLU A 475 16.35 5.08 -18.54
C GLU A 475 16.55 6.03 -17.35
N LYS A 476 17.82 6.28 -17.01
CA LYS A 476 18.18 7.26 -16.00
C LYS A 476 17.52 8.60 -16.29
N ASP A 477 16.88 9.19 -15.27
CA ASP A 477 16.20 10.48 -15.37
C ASP A 477 15.11 10.55 -16.46
N ALA A 478 14.57 9.43 -16.93
CA ALA A 478 13.46 9.44 -17.89
C ALA A 478 12.11 9.76 -17.23
N ILE A 479 11.92 9.37 -15.97
CA ILE A 479 10.63 9.49 -15.26
C ILE A 479 10.80 10.09 -13.86
N GLN A 480 9.83 10.91 -13.46
CA GLN A 480 9.54 11.30 -12.09
C GLN A 480 8.36 10.45 -11.61
N ILE A 481 8.65 9.39 -10.85
CA ILE A 481 7.63 8.53 -10.25
C ILE A 481 6.88 9.33 -9.17
N ASP A 482 5.57 9.06 -9.05
CA ASP A 482 4.71 9.70 -8.05
C ASP A 482 5.26 9.50 -6.62
N GLU A 483 5.23 10.56 -5.81
CA GLU A 483 5.93 10.62 -4.52
C GLU A 483 5.43 9.58 -3.51
N ASP A 484 4.14 9.28 -3.52
CA ASP A 484 3.54 8.29 -2.62
C ASP A 484 4.04 6.87 -2.89
N LEU A 485 4.24 6.51 -4.17
CA LEU A 485 4.80 5.22 -4.56
C LEU A 485 6.25 5.05 -4.08
N ILE A 486 7.06 6.11 -4.20
CA ILE A 486 8.44 6.11 -3.71
C ILE A 486 8.47 6.04 -2.18
N ALA A 487 7.69 6.88 -1.49
CA ALA A 487 7.68 6.95 -0.03
C ALA A 487 7.28 5.61 0.62
N ASN A 488 6.29 4.92 0.06
CA ASN A 488 5.90 3.59 0.52
C ASN A 488 7.00 2.55 0.26
N SER A 489 7.63 2.59 -0.91
CA SER A 489 8.67 1.64 -1.29
C SER A 489 9.95 1.78 -0.46
N GLU A 490 10.33 3.02 -0.10
CA GLU A 490 11.46 3.30 0.82
C GLU A 490 11.20 2.78 2.24
N ARG A 491 9.93 2.59 2.61
CA ARG A 491 9.49 1.92 3.85
C ARG A 491 9.29 0.41 3.66
N SER A 492 9.75 -0.18 2.56
CA SER A 492 9.53 -1.60 2.27
C SER A 492 8.05 -2.00 2.34
N LEU A 493 7.15 -1.10 1.89
CA LEU A 493 5.71 -1.31 1.87
C LEU A 493 5.21 -1.28 0.43
N GLU A 494 4.51 -2.34 0.03
CA GLU A 494 3.87 -2.40 -1.27
C GLU A 494 2.64 -1.48 -1.32
N THR A 495 2.39 -0.92 -2.51
CA THR A 495 1.21 -0.08 -2.76
C THR A 495 0.24 -0.82 -3.69
N LEU A 496 -0.97 -1.12 -3.23
CA LEU A 496 -2.03 -1.68 -4.06
C LEU A 496 -2.52 -0.61 -5.04
N VAL A 497 -2.37 -0.89 -6.33
CA VAL A 497 -2.75 -0.02 -7.44
C VAL A 497 -3.56 -0.81 -8.46
N THR A 498 -4.35 -0.10 -9.26
CA THR A 498 -5.03 -0.67 -10.43
C THR A 498 -4.35 -0.21 -11.71
N MET A 499 -4.45 -1.03 -12.76
CA MET A 499 -4.05 -0.68 -14.11
C MET A 499 -4.70 0.65 -14.52
N GLY A 500 -3.93 1.53 -15.16
CA GLY A 500 -4.41 2.83 -15.62
C GLY A 500 -4.19 3.99 -14.63
N MET A 501 -3.89 3.73 -13.36
CA MET A 501 -3.50 4.79 -12.41
C MET A 501 -2.20 5.48 -12.84
N SER A 502 -2.01 6.74 -12.44
CA SER A 502 -0.75 7.47 -12.69
C SER A 502 0.44 6.73 -12.09
N LEU A 503 1.53 6.58 -12.84
CA LEU A 503 2.80 6.06 -12.32
C LEU A 503 3.80 7.18 -12.08
N GLY A 504 3.81 8.17 -12.97
CA GLY A 504 4.76 9.27 -12.96
C GLY A 504 4.77 10.06 -14.25
N VAL A 505 5.57 11.12 -14.28
CA VAL A 505 5.64 12.07 -15.40
C VAL A 505 7.03 12.02 -16.03
N SER A 506 7.12 12.20 -17.34
CA SER A 506 8.40 12.29 -18.04
C SER A 506 9.22 13.48 -17.55
N LYS A 507 10.52 13.24 -17.37
CA LYS A 507 11.53 14.27 -17.08
C LYS A 507 12.29 14.72 -18.33
N LYS A 508 12.16 14.04 -19.46
CA LYS A 508 12.83 14.46 -20.69
C LYS A 508 12.21 15.75 -21.17
N LYS A 509 12.99 16.83 -21.14
CA LYS A 509 12.60 18.08 -21.79
C LYS A 509 12.40 17.78 -23.27
N LYS A 510 11.21 18.04 -23.80
CA LYS A 510 11.02 18.18 -25.24
C LYS A 510 12.09 19.16 -25.72
N GLN A 511 12.99 18.71 -26.59
CA GLN A 511 13.58 19.62 -27.56
C GLN A 511 12.41 20.05 -28.44
N ALA A 512 11.63 21.01 -27.96
CA ALA A 512 10.75 21.77 -28.81
C ALA A 512 11.70 22.54 -29.73
N GLU A 513 11.93 22.02 -30.94
CA GLU A 513 12.23 22.89 -32.05
C GLU A 513 11.05 23.87 -32.12
N MET A 514 11.22 25.05 -31.51
CA MET A 514 10.34 26.16 -31.79
C MET A 514 10.35 26.32 -33.32
N PRO A 515 9.18 26.32 -33.99
CA PRO A 515 9.16 26.59 -35.41
C PRO A 515 9.90 27.91 -35.63
N ARG A 516 10.97 27.88 -36.44
CA ARG A 516 11.71 29.08 -36.80
C ARG A 516 10.71 30.04 -37.42
N LEU A 517 10.37 31.11 -36.71
CA LEU A 517 9.47 32.18 -37.16
C LEU A 517 9.91 32.75 -38.53
N GLU A 518 11.17 32.57 -38.91
CA GLU A 518 11.75 32.91 -40.21
C GLU A 518 11.11 32.17 -41.41
N ASN A 519 10.40 31.05 -41.18
CA ASN A 519 9.73 30.29 -42.25
C ASN A 519 8.23 30.59 -42.39
N CYS A 520 7.66 31.47 -41.57
CA CYS A 520 6.27 31.91 -41.74
C CYS A 520 6.23 33.05 -42.78
N LYS A 521 6.03 32.71 -44.05
CA LYS A 521 5.60 33.69 -45.04
C LYS A 521 4.11 33.96 -44.85
N LEU A 522 3.75 35.22 -44.62
CA LEU A 522 2.39 35.69 -44.77
C LEU A 522 2.05 35.61 -46.26
N GLU A 523 1.03 34.83 -46.61
CA GLU A 523 0.40 34.94 -47.92
C GLU A 523 -0.38 36.26 -47.95
N GLU A 524 0.00 37.15 -48.88
CA GLU A 524 -0.70 38.41 -49.18
C GLU A 524 -1.96 38.19 -50.01
#